data_AF-A0A356W3P8-F1
#
_entry.id   AF-A0A356W3P8-F1
#
_cell.length_a   1.000
_cell.length_b   1.000
_cell.length_c   1.000
_cell.angle_alpha   90.00
_cell.angle_beta   90.00
_cell.angle_gamma   90.00
#
_symmetry.space_group_name_H-M   'P 1'
#
loop_
_entity.id
_entity.type
_entity.pdbx_description
1 polymer ?
#
loop_
_entity_poly.entity_id
_entity_poly.type
_entity_poly.pdbx_seq_one_letter_code
_entity_poly.pdbx_strand_id
1 'polypeptide(L)'
;DYRLASELTGTNVRLGFNDKDVRVTDMIMKTDGTAKYAVVSNGIVDAVTDERFLINPAKIVVSQGDSEGEMMIDLSEEEFTNAMSFTADID
;
A
#
# COMPACT_ATOMS: atom_id res chain seq x y z
N ASP A 1 0.05 2.75 -15.90
CA ASP A 1 -0.46 4.13 -15.97
C ASP A 1 0.22 4.94 -14.88
N TYR A 2 1.08 5.87 -15.28
CA TYR A 2 1.87 6.68 -14.33
C TYR A 2 1.01 7.68 -13.55
N ARG A 3 -0.16 8.05 -14.08
CA ARG A 3 -1.06 9.00 -13.40
C ARG A 3 -1.61 8.40 -12.10
N LEU A 4 -2.07 7.14 -12.17
CA LEU A 4 -2.55 6.41 -11.00
C LEU A 4 -1.42 6.23 -9.96
N ALA A 5 -0.18 6.02 -10.39
CA ALA A 5 0.97 5.94 -9.48
C ALA A 5 1.18 7.23 -8.69
N SER A 6 1.11 8.39 -9.36
CA SER A 6 1.25 9.69 -8.68
C SER A 6 0.07 10.03 -7.77
N GLU A 7 -1.13 9.52 -8.06
CA GLU A 7 -2.32 9.71 -7.21
C GLU A 7 -2.30 8.82 -5.95
N LEU A 8 -1.74 7.61 -6.06
CA LEU A 8 -1.67 6.66 -4.96
C LEU A 8 -0.53 6.98 -3.98
N THR A 9 0.63 7.41 -4.47
CA THR A 9 1.79 7.69 -3.63
C THR A 9 1.51 8.86 -2.68
N GLY A 10 1.77 8.65 -1.39
CA GLY A 10 1.53 9.61 -0.32
C GLY A 10 0.19 9.45 0.38
N THR A 11 -0.72 8.64 -0.16
CA THR A 11 -2.09 8.45 0.36
C THR A 11 -2.14 7.39 1.45
N ASN A 12 -2.99 7.61 2.45
CA ASN A 12 -3.36 6.61 3.45
C ASN A 12 -4.47 5.72 2.90
N VAL A 13 -4.29 4.41 3.04
CA VAL A 13 -5.18 3.38 2.53
C VAL A 13 -5.50 2.42 3.67
N ARG A 14 -6.79 2.15 3.87
CA ARG A 14 -7.24 1.26 4.93
C ARG A 14 -6.97 -0.20 4.56
N LEU A 15 -6.57 -1.02 5.51
CA LEU A 15 -6.48 -2.47 5.31
C LEU A 15 -7.89 -3.08 5.37
N GLY A 16 -8.26 -3.94 4.42
CA GLY A 16 -9.62 -4.51 4.38
C GLY A 16 -9.95 -5.44 5.55
N PHE A 17 -8.93 -6.00 6.22
CA PHE A 17 -9.09 -6.97 7.30
C PHE A 17 -9.06 -6.37 8.72
N ASN A 18 -8.71 -5.08 8.86
CA ASN A 18 -8.71 -4.40 10.16
C ASN A 18 -8.95 -2.89 10.00
N ASP A 19 -9.11 -2.17 11.11
CA ASP A 19 -9.36 -0.72 11.07
C ASP A 19 -8.05 0.10 11.03
N LYS A 20 -6.96 -0.46 10.50
CA LYS A 20 -5.67 0.25 10.41
C LYS A 20 -5.46 0.84 9.02
N ASP A 21 -4.81 1.99 9.02
CA ASP A 21 -4.33 2.64 7.81
C ASP A 21 -2.85 2.37 7.58
N VAL A 22 -2.49 2.13 6.32
CA VAL A 22 -1.13 2.11 5.82
C VAL A 22 -0.93 3.25 4.83
N ARG A 23 0.29 3.75 4.74
CA ARG A 23 0.64 4.79 3.78
C ARG A 23 1.30 4.17 2.57
N VAL A 24 0.82 4.48 1.36
CA VAL A 24 1.55 4.16 0.13
C VAL A 24 2.71 5.12 0.03
N THR A 25 3.94 4.59 0.03
CA THR A 25 5.18 5.37 0.04
C THR A 25 5.84 5.42 -1.33
N ASP A 26 5.66 4.37 -2.15
CA ASP A 26 6.23 4.29 -3.50
C ASP A 26 5.49 3.26 -4.37
N MET A 27 5.79 3.25 -5.66
CA MET A 27 5.33 2.27 -6.64
C MET A 27 6.51 1.74 -7.46
N ILE A 28 6.79 0.45 -7.34
CA ILE A 28 7.82 -0.22 -8.15
C ILE A 28 7.21 -0.54 -9.52
N MET A 29 7.77 0.04 -10.57
CA MET A 29 7.27 -0.09 -11.94
C MET A 29 8.03 -1.16 -12.73
N LYS A 30 7.34 -1.82 -13.67
CA LYS A 30 7.98 -2.62 -14.73
C LYS A 30 8.47 -1.70 -15.85
N THR A 31 9.34 -2.23 -16.71
CA THR A 31 9.87 -1.52 -17.88
C THR A 31 8.80 -1.17 -18.91
N ASP A 32 7.66 -1.86 -18.90
CA ASP A 32 6.49 -1.59 -19.74
C ASP A 32 5.57 -0.47 -19.20
N GLY A 33 5.90 0.15 -18.05
CA GLY A 33 5.12 1.22 -17.43
C GLY A 33 3.90 0.75 -16.61
N THR A 34 3.77 -0.56 -16.37
CA THR A 34 2.79 -1.12 -15.42
C THR A 34 3.38 -1.21 -14.01
N ALA A 35 2.55 -0.99 -12.99
CA ALA A 35 2.98 -1.15 -11.61
C ALA A 35 3.19 -2.64 -11.29
N LYS A 36 4.35 -2.97 -10.71
CA LYS A 36 4.67 -4.31 -10.21
C LYS A 36 4.25 -4.45 -8.75
N TYR A 37 4.60 -3.46 -7.93
CA TYR A 37 4.28 -3.43 -6.50
C TYR A 37 3.92 -2.02 -6.05
N ALA A 38 2.99 -1.91 -5.11
CA ALA A 38 2.85 -0.74 -4.25
C ALA A 38 3.66 -0.98 -2.98
N VAL A 39 4.44 0.01 -2.55
CA VAL A 39 5.23 -0.04 -1.33
C VAL A 39 4.43 0.65 -0.23
N VAL A 40 4.11 -0.07 0.85
CA VAL A 40 3.33 0.49 1.96
C VAL A 40 4.10 0.45 3.27
N SER A 41 3.87 1.44 4.13
CA SER A 41 4.36 1.50 5.51
C SER A 41 3.19 1.61 6.48
N ASN A 42 3.34 1.14 7.72
CA ASN A 42 2.30 1.32 8.74
C ASN A 42 2.08 2.81 9.00
N GLY A 43 0.90 3.32 8.66
CA GLY A 43 0.65 4.76 8.45
C GLY A 43 0.53 5.61 9.72
N ILE A 44 0.61 5.00 10.91
CA ILE A 44 0.36 5.68 12.19
C ILE A 44 1.55 5.56 13.17
N VAL A 45 2.50 4.65 12.92
CA VAL A 45 3.67 4.45 13.79
C VAL A 45 4.93 4.89 13.05
N ASP A 46 4.96 6.18 12.70
CA ASP A 46 6.21 6.89 12.42
C ASP A 46 7.06 6.87 13.71
N ALA A 47 8.05 5.96 13.76
CA ALA A 47 9.39 6.17 14.35
C ALA A 47 10.14 4.86 14.73
N VAL A 48 9.52 3.68 14.71
CA VAL A 48 10.16 2.48 15.31
C VAL A 48 10.48 1.36 14.32
N THR A 49 9.78 1.27 13.18
CA THR A 49 10.11 0.27 12.16
C THR A 49 10.18 0.89 10.77
N ASP A 50 11.34 0.81 10.14
CA ASP A 50 11.55 1.13 8.72
C ASP A 50 11.05 0.00 7.79
N GLU A 51 10.15 -0.84 8.31
CA GLU A 51 9.58 -1.95 7.56
C GLU A 51 8.65 -1.41 6.49
N ARG A 52 8.82 -1.96 5.29
CA ARG A 52 8.02 -1.67 4.11
C ARG A 52 7.51 -2.99 3.55
N PHE A 53 6.26 -2.99 3.10
CA PHE A 53 5.62 -4.16 2.52
C PHE A 53 5.38 -3.95 1.03
N LEU A 54 5.61 -5.00 0.25
CA LEU A 54 5.31 -5.03 -1.18
C LEU A 54 3.93 -5.64 -1.41
N ILE A 55 3.00 -4.81 -1.86
CA ILE A 55 1.62 -5.20 -2.13
C ILE A 55 1.37 -5.26 -3.62
N ASN A 56 0.55 -6.24 -4.05
CA ASN A 56 0.06 -6.28 -5.42
C ASN A 56 -0.87 -5.08 -5.67
N PRO A 57 -0.55 -4.17 -6.61
CA PRO A 57 -1.36 -2.96 -6.87
C PRO A 57 -2.82 -3.26 -7.21
N ALA A 58 -3.12 -4.44 -7.76
CA ALA A 58 -4.50 -4.84 -8.07
C ALA A 58 -5.38 -5.07 -6.83
N LYS A 59 -4.79 -5.17 -5.63
CA LYS A 59 -5.51 -5.26 -4.36
C LYS A 59 -5.91 -3.89 -3.82
N ILE A 60 -5.37 -2.79 -4.37
CA ILE A 60 -5.77 -1.44 -3.98
C ILE A 60 -7.05 -1.10 -4.76
N VAL A 61 -8.15 -1.00 -4.02
CA VAL A 61 -9.50 -0.80 -4.57
C VAL A 61 -10.13 0.43 -3.92
N VAL A 62 -11.10 1.03 -4.62
CA VAL A 62 -11.98 2.02 -4.02
C VAL A 62 -13.13 1.27 -3.33
N SER A 63 -13.35 1.54 -2.05
CA SER A 63 -14.45 0.98 -1.29
C SER A 63 -15.78 1.37 -1.92
N GLN A 64 -16.70 0.41 -2.00
CA GLN A 64 -18.03 0.60 -2.58
C GLN A 64 -19.08 0.56 -1.46
N GLY A 65 -20.00 1.53 -1.43
CA GLY A 65 -21.05 1.63 -0.40
C GLY A 65 -21.01 2.97 0.35
N ASP A 66 -21.38 2.98 1.63
CA ASP A 66 -21.46 4.17 2.49
C ASP A 66 -20.09 4.85 2.75
N SER A 67 -18.99 4.12 2.51
CA SER A 67 -17.64 4.66 2.48
C SER A 67 -17.38 5.31 1.12
N GLU A 68 -17.94 6.49 0.88
CA GLU A 68 -17.86 7.21 -0.39
C GLU A 68 -16.41 7.52 -0.80
N GLY A 69 -15.80 6.63 -1.60
CA GLY A 69 -14.55 6.91 -2.29
C GLY A 69 -13.27 6.67 -1.48
N GLU A 70 -13.34 6.06 -0.30
CA GLU A 70 -12.14 5.67 0.46
C GLU A 70 -11.38 4.56 -0.26
N MET A 71 -10.04 4.64 -0.26
CA MET A 71 -9.21 3.57 -0.80
C MET A 71 -8.95 2.50 0.27
N MET A 72 -8.99 1.24 -0.15
CA MET A 72 -8.78 0.06 0.67
C MET A 72 -7.79 -0.89 0.00
N ILE A 73 -7.01 -1.61 0.81
CA ILE A 73 -6.25 -2.78 0.37
C ILE A 73 -7.07 -4.04 0.67
N ASP A 74 -7.61 -4.67 -0.36
CA ASP A 74 -8.40 -5.90 -0.29
C ASP A 74 -7.49 -7.14 -0.19
N LEU A 75 -7.02 -7.39 1.03
CA LEU A 75 -6.23 -8.56 1.38
C LEU A 75 -6.57 -9.04 2.79
N SER A 76 -6.33 -10.32 3.06
CA SER A 76 -6.45 -10.93 4.37
C SER A 76 -5.23 -10.63 5.27
N GLU A 77 -5.40 -10.82 6.58
CA GLU A 77 -4.29 -10.69 7.53
C GLU A 77 -3.12 -11.64 7.21
N GLU A 78 -3.44 -12.86 6.76
CA GLU A 78 -2.45 -13.85 6.35
C GLU A 78 -1.68 -13.39 5.09
N GLU A 79 -2.37 -12.85 4.09
CA GLU A 79 -1.72 -12.26 2.90
C GLU A 79 -0.83 -11.07 3.28
N PHE A 80 -1.23 -10.24 4.24
CA PHE A 80 -0.43 -9.12 4.71
C PHE A 80 0.82 -9.59 5.45
N THR A 81 0.67 -10.54 6.37
CA THR A 81 1.76 -11.06 7.20
C THR A 81 2.80 -11.81 6.38
N ASN A 82 2.36 -12.47 5.30
CA ASN A 82 3.24 -13.17 4.36
C ASN A 82 3.72 -12.28 3.19
N ALA A 83 3.33 -11.00 3.16
CA ALA A 83 3.84 -10.09 2.15
C ALA A 83 5.36 -9.97 2.27
N MET A 84 6.05 -9.86 1.13
CA MET A 84 7.48 -9.58 1.17
C MET A 84 7.70 -8.23 1.85
N SER A 85 8.46 -8.23 2.93
CA SER A 85 8.88 -7.01 3.62
C SER A 85 10.37 -6.77 3.48
N PHE A 86 10.76 -5.51 3.59
CA PHE A 86 12.16 -5.09 3.66
C PHE A 86 12.29 -3.91 4.61
N THR A 87 13.45 -3.80 5.25
CA THR A 87 13.85 -2.59 5.97
C THR A 87 14.55 -1.69 4.96
N ALA A 88 14.04 -0.47 4.78
CA ALA A 88 14.79 0.53 4.03
C ALA A 88 15.90 1.08 4.94
N ASP A 89 17.16 0.70 4.69
CA ASP A 89 18.29 1.38 5.32
C ASP A 89 18.31 2.82 4.79
N ILE A 90 18.01 3.78 5.66
CA ILE A 90 18.19 5.21 5.40
C ILE A 90 19.61 5.55 5.84
N ASP A 91 20.56 5.47 4.91
CA ASP A 91 21.89 6.10 5.08
C ASP A 91 21.78 7.64 5.05
#